data_AF-A0A031ING7-F1
#
_entry.id   AF-A0A031ING7-F1
#
_cell.length_a   1.000
_cell.length_b   1.000
_cell.length_c   1.000
_cell.angle_alpha   90.00
_cell.angle_beta   90.00
_cell.angle_gamma   90.00
#
_symmetry.space_group_name_H-M   'P 1'
#
loop_
_entity.id
_entity.type
_entity.pdbx_description
1 polymer ?
#
loop_
_entity_poly.entity_id
_entity_poly.type
_entity_poly.pdbx_seq_one_letter_code
_entity_poly.pdbx_strand_id
1 'polypeptide(L)'
;MFIRKTLLAVMCATTLTTVYAADSQQFPSEQGSLTVTSIVKGLDHPWAVAFLPDQQGFLVTERPGHLRVVSPDGKLSAPLSGVPEVWAKGQGGLLDVVLSPDFKEDRTVYLSYAEGGGKGGTAGTVVGRGRLAADLSGLIDFKVILRQEPKLSTGNHFGSRLAFDQDGYLFVTLGENNDRPTAQDLDKLQGKVVRIYPDGRVPDDNPFVGQPGVRPEIWSYGQRNPQGLALNPWSGTIWENEHGPRGGDEINIVERGKNYGWPLATHGINYSLTPIPEAKGKTAEGTVAPHHVWEKSPGISGMAFYDSDRFKAWQHNVFIGALASQELIRLQFEGDKVIHEERLLGGLKARIRDVRQGPDGFLYVLTDEDDGALYRVGLNQD
;
A
#
# COMPACT_ATOMS: atom_id res chain seq x y z
N MET A 1 -66.46 -52.67 -1.46
CA MET A 1 -66.20 -51.21 -1.38
C MET A 1 -65.00 -51.02 -0.45
N PHE A 2 -63.78 -51.02 -1.00
CA PHE A 2 -62.54 -50.94 -0.22
C PHE A 2 -62.04 -49.49 -0.19
N ILE A 3 -61.96 -48.90 1.00
CA ILE A 3 -61.43 -47.54 1.22
C ILE A 3 -59.96 -47.67 1.58
N ARG A 4 -59.06 -47.29 0.67
CA ARG A 4 -57.63 -47.08 0.95
C ARG A 4 -57.45 -45.69 1.57
N LYS A 5 -56.91 -45.62 2.79
CA LYS A 5 -56.44 -44.38 3.42
C LYS A 5 -54.99 -44.13 2.99
N THR A 6 -54.74 -43.01 2.32
CA THR A 6 -53.39 -42.55 1.96
C THR A 6 -52.92 -41.57 3.04
N LEU A 7 -51.87 -41.91 3.79
CA LEU A 7 -51.19 -40.96 4.67
C LEU A 7 -50.22 -40.12 3.83
N LEU A 8 -50.39 -38.80 3.89
CA LEU A 8 -49.45 -37.82 3.33
C LEU A 8 -48.44 -37.47 4.43
N ALA A 9 -47.18 -37.89 4.26
CA ALA A 9 -46.08 -37.49 5.14
C ALA A 9 -45.56 -36.12 4.71
N VAL A 10 -45.75 -35.11 5.56
CA VAL A 10 -45.17 -33.78 5.37
C VAL A 10 -43.73 -33.82 5.88
N MET A 11 -42.74 -33.82 4.98
CA MET A 11 -41.34 -33.57 5.33
C MET A 11 -41.13 -32.07 5.53
N CYS A 12 -40.98 -31.63 6.78
CA CYS A 12 -40.39 -30.34 7.09
C CYS A 12 -38.89 -30.40 6.73
N ALA A 13 -38.50 -29.75 5.64
CA ALA A 13 -37.10 -29.52 5.32
C ALA A 13 -36.56 -28.41 6.25
N THR A 14 -35.81 -28.80 7.28
CA THR A 14 -35.02 -27.87 8.09
C THR A 14 -33.77 -27.47 7.29
N THR A 15 -33.79 -26.26 6.73
CA THR A 15 -32.59 -25.65 6.15
C THR A 15 -31.63 -25.28 7.27
N LEU A 16 -30.61 -26.11 7.50
CA LEU A 16 -29.45 -25.78 8.33
C LEU A 16 -28.66 -24.68 7.63
N THR A 17 -28.86 -23.43 8.05
CA THR A 17 -27.94 -22.33 7.71
C THR A 17 -26.66 -22.54 8.51
N THR A 18 -25.62 -23.08 7.89
CA THR A 18 -24.25 -23.04 8.42
C THR A 18 -23.82 -21.58 8.49
N VAL A 19 -23.87 -21.00 9.69
CA VAL A 19 -23.20 -19.72 9.97
C VAL A 19 -21.72 -20.03 9.96
N TYR A 20 -20.99 -19.60 8.92
CA TYR A 20 -19.54 -19.60 8.94
C TYR A 20 -19.11 -18.63 10.04
N ALA A 21 -18.69 -19.16 11.19
CA ALA A 21 -18.04 -18.35 12.21
C ALA A 21 -16.72 -17.85 11.61
N ALA A 22 -16.55 -16.54 11.54
CA ALA A 22 -15.29 -15.96 11.09
C ALA A 22 -14.18 -16.41 12.05
N ASP A 23 -13.08 -16.93 11.50
CA ASP A 23 -11.91 -17.37 12.26
C ASP A 23 -11.27 -16.14 12.92
N SER A 24 -11.45 -16.02 14.24
CA SER A 24 -10.97 -14.90 15.04
C SER A 24 -9.94 -15.35 16.05
N GLN A 25 -8.81 -14.65 16.11
CA GLN A 25 -7.70 -14.91 17.02
C GLN A 25 -7.48 -13.70 17.93
N GLN A 26 -6.95 -13.95 19.14
CA GLN A 26 -6.59 -12.89 20.08
C GLN A 26 -5.07 -12.70 20.09
N PHE A 27 -4.63 -11.45 20.09
CA PHE A 27 -3.21 -11.08 20.19
C PHE A 27 -3.00 -10.04 21.29
N PRO A 28 -1.87 -10.05 21.99
CA PRO A 28 -1.59 -9.04 23.00
C PRO A 28 -1.30 -7.67 22.36
N SER A 29 -1.70 -6.61 23.06
CA SER A 29 -1.20 -5.24 22.92
C SER A 29 -1.07 -4.60 24.30
N GLU A 30 -0.16 -3.65 24.43
CA GLU A 30 0.00 -2.77 25.58
C GLU A 30 -1.28 -1.96 25.89
N GLN A 31 -2.16 -1.77 24.90
CA GLN A 31 -3.44 -1.07 25.06
C GLN A 31 -4.64 -2.01 25.32
N GLY A 32 -4.42 -3.33 25.42
CA GLY A 32 -5.47 -4.33 25.60
C GLY A 32 -5.33 -5.53 24.65
N SER A 33 -6.32 -6.43 24.62
CA SER A 33 -6.31 -7.56 23.68
C SER A 33 -6.80 -7.14 22.29
N LEU A 34 -6.11 -7.60 21.24
CA LEU A 34 -6.51 -7.41 19.86
C LEU A 34 -7.34 -8.58 19.36
N THR A 35 -8.52 -8.33 18.84
CA THR A 35 -9.26 -9.30 18.03
C THR A 35 -8.85 -9.16 16.56
N VAL A 36 -8.32 -10.24 16.00
CA VAL A 36 -7.94 -10.36 14.58
C VAL A 36 -8.87 -11.35 13.90
N THR A 37 -9.71 -10.86 13.00
CA THR A 37 -10.71 -11.67 12.27
C THR A 37 -10.30 -11.83 10.83
N SER A 38 -10.22 -13.07 10.33
CA SER A 38 -10.01 -13.33 8.91
C SER A 38 -11.27 -12.97 8.12
N ILE A 39 -11.15 -12.05 7.16
CA ILE A 39 -12.24 -11.71 6.23
C ILE A 39 -12.22 -12.67 5.03
N VAL A 40 -11.05 -12.84 4.44
CA VAL A 40 -10.83 -13.75 3.30
C VAL A 40 -9.40 -14.30 3.37
N LYS A 41 -9.21 -15.53 2.89
CA LYS A 41 -7.91 -16.20 2.70
C LYS A 41 -7.82 -16.67 1.23
N GLY A 42 -6.69 -17.22 0.81
CA GLY A 42 -6.50 -17.69 -0.57
C GLY A 42 -6.22 -16.58 -1.57
N LEU A 43 -5.66 -15.46 -1.11
CA LEU A 43 -5.19 -14.38 -1.98
C LEU A 43 -3.74 -14.66 -2.40
N ASP A 44 -3.42 -14.58 -3.69
CA ASP A 44 -2.05 -14.80 -4.17
C ASP A 44 -1.23 -13.50 -4.10
N HIS A 45 -0.39 -13.39 -3.05
CA HIS A 45 0.41 -12.20 -2.77
C HIS A 45 -0.39 -10.90 -2.90
N PRO A 46 -1.44 -10.71 -2.09
CA PRO A 46 -2.23 -9.50 -2.15
C PRO A 46 -1.36 -8.29 -1.80
N TRP A 47 -1.47 -7.23 -2.61
CA TRP A 47 -0.62 -6.06 -2.50
C TRP A 47 -1.34 -4.91 -1.80
N ALA A 48 -2.53 -4.53 -2.25
CA ALA A 48 -3.25 -3.39 -1.72
C ALA A 48 -4.75 -3.68 -1.57
N VAL A 49 -5.40 -2.96 -0.64
CA VAL A 49 -6.85 -3.01 -0.42
C VAL A 49 -7.47 -1.63 -0.48
N ALA A 50 -8.64 -1.52 -1.12
CA ALA A 50 -9.48 -0.33 -1.13
C ALA A 50 -10.92 -0.65 -0.72
N PHE A 51 -11.50 0.17 0.15
CA PHE A 51 -12.87 -0.02 0.66
C PHE A 51 -13.89 0.51 -0.35
N LEU A 52 -14.79 -0.34 -0.82
CA LEU A 52 -15.92 0.11 -1.63
C LEU A 52 -16.97 0.79 -0.73
N PRO A 53 -17.57 1.91 -1.18
CA PRO A 53 -18.55 2.64 -0.38
C PRO A 53 -19.81 1.80 -0.13
N ASP A 54 -20.60 2.25 0.86
CA ASP A 54 -21.92 1.70 1.16
C ASP A 54 -21.89 0.20 1.49
N GLN A 55 -20.80 -0.24 2.12
CA GLN A 55 -20.56 -1.62 2.55
C GLN A 55 -20.64 -2.62 1.38
N GLN A 56 -20.15 -2.24 0.20
CA GLN A 56 -20.07 -3.14 -0.97
C GLN A 56 -18.88 -4.11 -0.93
N GLY A 57 -18.02 -4.00 0.09
CA GLY A 57 -16.85 -4.87 0.27
C GLY A 57 -15.54 -4.16 -0.07
N PHE A 58 -14.62 -4.87 -0.69
CA PHE A 58 -13.24 -4.42 -0.92
C PHE A 58 -12.79 -4.73 -2.34
N LEU A 59 -11.98 -3.84 -2.92
CA LEU A 59 -11.09 -4.21 -4.02
C LEU A 59 -9.75 -4.63 -3.44
N VAL A 60 -9.19 -5.75 -3.93
CA VAL A 60 -7.88 -6.26 -3.55
C VAL A 60 -7.07 -6.51 -4.81
N THR A 61 -5.83 -6.00 -4.86
CA THR A 61 -4.87 -6.34 -5.90
C THR A 61 -4.05 -7.55 -5.48
N GLU A 62 -3.86 -8.50 -6.38
CA GLU A 62 -2.95 -9.64 -6.26
C GLU A 62 -1.76 -9.40 -7.19
N ARG A 63 -0.53 -9.46 -6.65
CA ARG A 63 0.69 -9.12 -7.39
C ARG A 63 0.82 -9.82 -8.75
N PRO A 64 0.39 -11.08 -8.94
CA PRO A 64 0.42 -11.74 -10.24
C PRO A 64 -0.37 -11.05 -11.37
N GLY A 65 -1.27 -10.11 -11.06
CA GLY A 65 -1.98 -9.33 -12.07
C GLY A 65 -3.51 -9.32 -11.94
N HIS A 66 -4.06 -9.67 -10.78
CA HIS A 66 -5.50 -9.77 -10.60
C HIS A 66 -6.04 -8.68 -9.69
N LEU A 67 -7.06 -7.97 -10.15
CA LEU A 67 -7.93 -7.19 -9.28
C LEU A 67 -9.13 -8.07 -8.91
N ARG A 68 -9.43 -8.17 -7.61
CA ARG A 68 -10.52 -9.01 -7.08
C ARG A 68 -11.45 -8.17 -6.23
N VAL A 69 -12.71 -8.58 -6.18
CA VAL A 69 -13.68 -8.08 -5.21
C VAL A 69 -13.78 -9.09 -4.08
N VAL A 70 -13.66 -8.60 -2.85
CA VAL A 70 -14.03 -9.34 -1.64
C VAL A 70 -15.36 -8.79 -1.17
N SER A 71 -16.41 -9.61 -1.20
CA SER A 71 -17.74 -9.19 -0.76
C SER A 71 -17.78 -8.97 0.77
N PRO A 72 -18.82 -8.31 1.30
CA PRO A 72 -18.96 -8.09 2.74
C PRO A 72 -19.01 -9.37 3.58
N ASP A 73 -19.48 -10.47 2.99
CA ASP A 73 -19.50 -11.81 3.60
C ASP A 73 -18.20 -12.61 3.36
N GLY A 74 -17.15 -11.98 2.82
CA GLY A 74 -15.82 -12.57 2.68
C GLY A 74 -15.64 -13.48 1.46
N LYS A 75 -16.56 -13.46 0.49
CA LYS A 75 -16.43 -14.23 -0.75
C LYS A 75 -15.53 -13.49 -1.74
N LEU A 76 -14.59 -14.23 -2.32
CA LEU A 76 -13.69 -13.73 -3.35
C LEU A 76 -14.32 -13.92 -4.74
N SER A 77 -14.35 -12.85 -5.55
CA SER A 77 -14.79 -12.91 -6.94
C SER A 77 -13.77 -13.64 -7.84
N ALA A 78 -14.10 -13.88 -9.11
CA ALA A 78 -13.08 -14.09 -10.15
C ALA A 78 -12.28 -12.79 -10.40
N PRO A 79 -11.09 -12.87 -11.05
CA PRO A 79 -10.38 -11.67 -11.52
C PRO A 79 -11.27 -10.76 -12.37
N LEU A 80 -11.23 -9.47 -12.08
CA LEU A 80 -11.97 -8.44 -12.81
C LEU A 80 -11.39 -8.27 -14.22
N SER A 81 -12.28 -8.02 -15.18
CA SER A 81 -11.88 -7.70 -16.55
C SER A 81 -11.36 -6.26 -16.69
N GLY A 82 -10.64 -5.95 -17.76
CA GLY A 82 -10.15 -4.59 -18.06
C GLY A 82 -8.98 -4.11 -17.18
N VAL A 83 -8.43 -4.99 -16.33
CA VAL A 83 -7.17 -4.78 -15.60
C VAL A 83 -6.00 -4.87 -16.59
N PRO A 84 -5.00 -3.97 -16.54
CA PRO A 84 -3.86 -4.00 -17.46
C PRO A 84 -3.03 -5.29 -17.31
N GLU A 85 -2.41 -5.73 -18.40
CA GLU A 85 -1.36 -6.75 -18.33
C GLU A 85 -0.17 -6.20 -17.54
N VAL A 86 0.37 -7.01 -16.63
CA VAL A 86 1.46 -6.61 -15.73
C VAL A 86 2.72 -7.43 -15.97
N TRP A 87 3.86 -6.82 -15.67
CA TRP A 87 5.14 -7.50 -15.60
C TRP A 87 5.31 -8.09 -14.19
N ALA A 88 4.81 -9.30 -13.97
CA ALA A 88 4.87 -9.99 -12.68
C ALA A 88 6.19 -10.76 -12.49
N LYS A 89 7.28 -10.06 -12.12
CA LYS A 89 8.57 -10.69 -11.76
C LYS A 89 9.23 -9.95 -10.60
N GLY A 90 9.89 -10.71 -9.71
CA GLY A 90 10.49 -10.15 -8.51
C GLY A 90 9.45 -9.45 -7.64
N GLN A 91 9.68 -8.16 -7.37
CA GLN A 91 8.78 -7.25 -6.65
C GLN A 91 7.70 -6.62 -7.55
N GLY A 92 7.78 -6.79 -8.88
CA GLY A 92 6.85 -6.22 -9.84
C GLY A 92 5.58 -7.05 -10.01
N GLY A 93 4.52 -6.41 -10.50
CA GLY A 93 3.20 -7.00 -10.67
C GLY A 93 2.09 -5.95 -10.73
N LEU A 94 0.86 -6.32 -10.37
CA LEU A 94 -0.18 -5.35 -10.00
C LEU A 94 0.03 -4.92 -8.55
N LEU A 95 0.04 -3.61 -8.30
CA LEU A 95 0.53 -3.04 -7.04
C LEU A 95 -0.61 -2.29 -6.32
N ASP A 96 -0.71 -0.97 -6.41
CA ASP A 96 -1.75 -0.25 -5.67
C ASP A 96 -3.13 -0.33 -6.30
N VAL A 97 -4.13 -0.14 -5.44
CA VAL A 97 -5.48 0.25 -5.79
C VAL A 97 -5.93 1.36 -4.85
N VAL A 98 -6.34 2.49 -5.42
CA VAL A 98 -7.01 3.57 -4.68
C VAL A 98 -8.24 4.04 -5.44
N LEU A 99 -9.29 4.42 -4.70
CA LEU A 99 -10.48 5.01 -5.29
C LEU A 99 -10.28 6.51 -5.48
N SER A 100 -10.97 7.06 -6.48
CA SER A 100 -11.12 8.51 -6.62
C SER A 100 -11.71 9.13 -5.35
N PRO A 101 -11.29 10.34 -4.93
CA PRO A 101 -12.00 11.09 -3.89
C PRO A 101 -13.50 11.24 -4.19
N ASP A 102 -13.85 11.34 -5.47
CA ASP A 102 -15.23 11.46 -5.97
C ASP A 102 -15.84 10.12 -6.43
N PHE A 103 -15.35 8.99 -5.91
CA PHE A 103 -15.72 7.64 -6.40
C PHE A 103 -17.22 7.36 -6.42
N LYS A 104 -18.00 7.96 -5.50
CA LYS A 104 -19.46 7.81 -5.49
C LYS A 104 -20.12 8.32 -6.77
N GLU A 105 -19.52 9.33 -7.41
CA GLU A 105 -20.01 9.95 -8.62
C GLU A 105 -19.35 9.36 -9.87
N ASP A 106 -18.02 9.25 -9.87
CA ASP A 106 -17.25 8.92 -11.09
C ASP A 106 -16.92 7.42 -11.23
N ARG A 107 -16.96 6.68 -10.12
CA ARG A 107 -16.51 5.29 -9.97
C ARG A 107 -15.08 5.03 -10.47
N THR A 108 -14.21 6.03 -10.47
CA THR A 108 -12.84 5.91 -10.98
C THR A 108 -11.95 5.18 -9.97
N VAL A 109 -11.28 4.14 -10.45
CA VAL A 109 -10.27 3.38 -9.72
C VAL A 109 -8.90 3.64 -10.34
N TYR A 110 -7.91 3.92 -9.50
CA TYR A 110 -6.52 4.09 -9.88
C TYR A 110 -5.75 2.82 -9.54
N LEU A 111 -4.94 2.36 -10.49
CA LEU A 111 -4.04 1.23 -10.30
C LEU A 111 -2.61 1.65 -10.58
N SER A 112 -1.67 1.15 -9.78
CA SER A 112 -0.25 1.15 -10.14
C SER A 112 0.21 -0.27 -10.43
N TYR A 113 1.12 -0.43 -11.38
CA TYR A 113 1.64 -1.74 -11.79
C TYR A 113 3.01 -1.61 -12.44
N ALA A 114 3.76 -2.71 -12.47
CA ALA A 114 4.99 -2.82 -13.25
C ALA A 114 4.66 -3.11 -14.71
N GLU A 115 5.19 -2.32 -15.63
CA GLU A 115 5.07 -2.52 -17.08
C GLU A 115 6.45 -2.73 -17.68
N GLY A 116 6.62 -3.83 -18.43
CA GLY A 116 7.85 -4.14 -19.16
C GLY A 116 8.08 -3.24 -20.38
N GLY A 117 8.98 -3.67 -21.27
CA GLY A 117 9.27 -2.98 -22.53
C GLY A 117 10.45 -1.99 -22.46
N GLY A 118 11.17 -1.94 -21.34
CA GLY A 118 12.43 -1.23 -21.24
C GLY A 118 13.58 -1.95 -21.96
N LYS A 119 14.64 -1.19 -22.26
CA LYS A 119 15.83 -1.72 -22.94
C LYS A 119 16.46 -2.87 -22.15
N GLY A 120 16.69 -4.01 -22.80
CA GLY A 120 17.27 -5.18 -22.14
C GLY A 120 16.26 -6.00 -21.35
N GLY A 121 14.96 -5.83 -21.60
CA GLY A 121 13.90 -6.58 -20.92
C GLY A 121 13.57 -6.03 -19.53
N THR A 122 13.88 -4.75 -19.29
CA THR A 122 13.61 -4.06 -18.04
C THR A 122 12.16 -3.57 -17.97
N ALA A 123 11.76 -3.15 -16.77
CA ALA A 123 10.43 -2.65 -16.45
C ALA A 123 10.50 -1.35 -15.65
N GLY A 124 9.35 -0.71 -15.47
CA GLY A 124 9.18 0.45 -14.61
C GLY A 124 7.72 0.61 -14.19
N THR A 125 7.49 1.39 -13.15
CA THR A 125 6.15 1.62 -12.60
C THR A 125 5.28 2.42 -13.57
N VAL A 126 4.01 2.07 -13.64
CA VAL A 126 2.98 2.76 -14.41
C VAL A 126 1.79 3.01 -13.50
N VAL A 127 1.14 4.15 -13.67
CA VAL A 127 -0.14 4.47 -13.03
C VAL A 127 -1.17 4.69 -14.11
N GLY A 128 -2.33 4.07 -13.94
CA GLY A 128 -3.49 4.28 -14.79
C GLY A 128 -4.77 4.33 -13.98
N ARG A 129 -5.85 4.68 -14.66
CA ARG A 129 -7.19 4.75 -14.07
C ARG A 129 -8.25 4.25 -15.03
N GLY A 130 -9.29 3.63 -14.49
CA GLY A 130 -10.47 3.17 -15.23
C GLY A 130 -11.71 3.28 -14.36
N ARG A 131 -12.88 3.22 -14.97
CA ARG A 131 -14.16 3.29 -14.26
C ARG A 131 -14.61 1.89 -13.85
N LEU A 132 -14.86 1.66 -12.56
CA LEU A 132 -15.40 0.39 -12.08
C LEU A 132 -16.84 0.21 -12.55
N ALA A 133 -17.13 -0.90 -13.21
CA ALA A 133 -18.48 -1.26 -13.63
C ALA A 133 -19.44 -1.31 -12.43
N ALA A 134 -20.72 -1.00 -12.66
CA ALA A 134 -21.73 -0.96 -11.59
C ALA A 134 -21.96 -2.34 -10.94
N ASP A 135 -21.80 -3.40 -11.71
CA ASP A 135 -21.89 -4.80 -11.29
C ASP A 135 -20.56 -5.38 -10.76
N LEU A 136 -19.52 -4.53 -10.65
CA LEU A 136 -18.17 -4.90 -10.20
C LEU A 136 -17.47 -5.95 -11.07
N SER A 137 -17.87 -6.11 -12.33
CA SER A 137 -17.31 -7.12 -13.25
C SER A 137 -15.95 -6.75 -13.86
N GLY A 138 -15.55 -5.47 -13.80
CA GLY A 138 -14.32 -5.01 -14.42
C GLY A 138 -14.12 -3.49 -14.40
N LEU A 139 -12.98 -3.08 -14.92
CA LEU A 139 -12.64 -1.70 -15.22
C LEU A 139 -12.95 -1.38 -16.68
N ILE A 140 -13.58 -0.23 -16.91
CA ILE A 140 -13.97 0.28 -18.22
C ILE A 140 -13.06 1.47 -18.55
N ASP A 141 -12.62 1.57 -19.82
CA ASP A 141 -11.81 2.67 -20.36
C ASP A 141 -10.52 2.94 -19.55
N PHE A 142 -9.82 1.88 -19.17
CA PHE A 142 -8.56 2.01 -18.44
C PHE A 142 -7.51 2.74 -19.29
N LYS A 143 -6.92 3.81 -18.73
CA LYS A 143 -5.92 4.65 -19.40
C LYS A 143 -4.73 4.93 -18.50
N VAL A 144 -3.55 4.92 -19.08
CA VAL A 144 -2.30 5.28 -18.39
C VAL A 144 -2.21 6.80 -18.24
N ILE A 145 -1.81 7.25 -17.05
CA ILE A 145 -1.64 8.66 -16.70
C ILE A 145 -0.22 9.01 -16.29
N LEU A 146 0.61 8.03 -15.91
CA LEU A 146 2.02 8.23 -15.57
C LEU A 146 2.82 6.98 -15.95
N ARG A 147 4.01 7.17 -16.51
CA ARG A 147 5.03 6.12 -16.65
C ARG A 147 6.33 6.59 -16.02
N GLN A 148 6.91 5.72 -15.19
CA GLN A 148 8.27 5.87 -14.73
C GLN A 148 9.23 5.61 -15.90
N GLU A 149 9.92 6.66 -16.32
CA GLU A 149 10.89 6.60 -17.42
C GLU A 149 12.25 7.17 -16.96
N PRO A 150 13.36 6.56 -17.40
CA PRO A 150 13.43 5.31 -18.16
C PRO A 150 13.01 4.07 -17.35
N LYS A 151 12.57 3.01 -18.03
CA LYS A 151 12.36 1.67 -17.44
C LYS A 151 13.70 0.97 -17.20
N LEU A 152 14.10 0.80 -15.94
CA LEU A 152 15.42 0.27 -15.56
C LEU A 152 15.36 -1.01 -14.72
N SER A 153 14.20 -1.36 -14.17
CA SER A 153 14.12 -2.47 -13.21
C SER A 153 14.25 -3.82 -13.89
N THR A 154 15.03 -4.70 -13.29
CA THR A 154 15.08 -6.13 -13.63
C THR A 154 14.31 -7.00 -12.62
N GLY A 155 13.55 -6.38 -11.71
CA GLY A 155 12.76 -7.09 -10.70
C GLY A 155 12.57 -6.38 -9.37
N ASN A 156 13.24 -5.25 -9.11
CA ASN A 156 13.28 -4.61 -7.79
C ASN A 156 12.91 -3.13 -7.85
N HIS A 157 12.50 -2.60 -6.70
CA HIS A 157 12.38 -1.18 -6.38
C HIS A 157 11.43 -0.39 -7.28
N PHE A 158 10.21 -0.88 -7.43
CA PHE A 158 9.15 -0.17 -8.15
C PHE A 158 8.49 0.93 -7.30
N GLY A 159 8.58 0.85 -5.97
CA GLY A 159 7.76 1.66 -5.06
C GLY A 159 6.27 1.42 -5.27
N SER A 160 5.59 2.39 -5.90
CA SER A 160 4.26 2.32 -6.50
C SER A 160 3.06 2.54 -5.56
N ARG A 161 3.23 3.24 -4.43
CA ARG A 161 2.10 3.65 -3.60
C ARG A 161 1.45 4.93 -4.15
N LEU A 162 0.13 5.00 -4.02
CA LEU A 162 -0.74 6.09 -4.45
C LEU A 162 -1.44 6.69 -3.23
N ALA A 163 -1.48 8.01 -3.12
CA ALA A 163 -2.27 8.71 -2.12
C ALA A 163 -2.82 10.02 -2.69
N PHE A 164 -4.09 10.29 -2.43
CA PHE A 164 -4.66 11.61 -2.66
C PHE A 164 -4.42 12.50 -1.44
N ASP A 165 -4.08 13.75 -1.67
CA ASP A 165 -4.08 14.78 -0.61
C ASP A 165 -5.46 15.44 -0.47
N GLN A 166 -5.54 16.43 0.44
CA GLN A 166 -6.78 17.18 0.71
C GLN A 166 -7.17 18.11 -0.43
N ASP A 167 -6.22 18.49 -1.29
CA ASP A 167 -6.43 19.39 -2.42
C ASP A 167 -6.76 18.63 -3.72
N GLY A 168 -6.80 17.29 -3.66
CA GLY A 168 -7.15 16.42 -4.78
C GLY A 168 -5.99 16.09 -5.73
N TYR A 169 -4.75 16.37 -5.34
CA TYR A 169 -3.56 15.92 -6.07
C TYR A 169 -3.27 14.45 -5.75
N LEU A 170 -2.79 13.73 -6.77
CA LEU A 170 -2.33 12.35 -6.63
C LEU A 170 -0.81 12.33 -6.46
N PHE A 171 -0.36 11.79 -5.33
CA PHE A 171 1.03 11.48 -5.07
C PHE A 171 1.33 10.03 -5.45
N VAL A 172 2.49 9.81 -6.08
CA VAL A 172 2.96 8.48 -6.47
C VAL A 172 4.40 8.28 -5.98
N THR A 173 4.66 7.16 -5.31
CA THR A 173 6.03 6.77 -4.96
C THR A 173 6.67 5.95 -6.08
N LEU A 174 7.93 6.22 -6.39
CA LEU A 174 8.70 5.52 -7.42
C LEU A 174 10.07 5.15 -6.85
N GLY A 175 10.34 3.85 -6.72
CA GLY A 175 11.68 3.39 -6.33
C GLY A 175 12.70 3.59 -7.44
N GLU A 176 14.00 3.49 -7.13
CA GLU A 176 15.07 3.76 -8.10
C GLU A 176 15.40 2.60 -9.05
N ASN A 177 14.57 1.55 -9.07
CA ASN A 177 14.75 0.37 -9.93
C ASN A 177 16.05 -0.42 -9.67
N ASN A 178 16.70 -0.19 -8.53
CA ASN A 178 17.98 -0.76 -8.11
C ASN A 178 19.20 -0.25 -8.93
N ASP A 179 19.03 0.89 -9.61
CA ASP A 179 20.08 1.76 -10.15
C ASP A 179 20.29 3.00 -9.26
N ARG A 180 21.03 2.84 -8.16
CA ARG A 180 21.09 3.78 -7.03
C ARG A 180 21.33 5.25 -7.40
N PRO A 181 22.32 5.61 -8.26
CA PRO A 181 22.62 7.01 -8.54
C PRO A 181 21.43 7.78 -9.14
N THR A 182 20.54 7.09 -9.85
CA THR A 182 19.40 7.71 -10.55
C THR A 182 18.36 8.32 -9.60
N ALA A 183 18.40 7.99 -8.30
CA ALA A 183 17.62 8.68 -7.28
C ALA A 183 17.95 10.18 -7.18
N GLN A 184 19.19 10.58 -7.48
CA GLN A 184 19.65 11.97 -7.51
C GLN A 184 19.42 12.67 -8.85
N ASP A 185 19.20 11.89 -9.92
CA ASP A 185 19.02 12.41 -11.27
C ASP A 185 17.60 12.97 -11.45
N LEU A 186 17.50 14.27 -11.74
CA LEU A 186 16.23 14.97 -11.92
C LEU A 186 15.64 14.83 -13.34
N ASP A 187 16.42 14.31 -14.30
CA ASP A 187 15.94 13.96 -15.65
C ASP A 187 15.23 12.58 -15.68
N LYS A 188 15.19 11.87 -14.55
CA LYS A 188 14.65 10.52 -14.39
C LYS A 188 13.61 10.44 -13.28
N LEU A 189 12.71 9.47 -13.39
CA LEU A 189 11.69 9.19 -12.37
C LEU A 189 12.06 8.06 -11.39
N GLN A 190 13.34 7.72 -11.29
CA GLN A 190 13.84 6.76 -10.31
C GLN A 190 14.02 7.42 -8.94
N GLY A 191 13.52 6.80 -7.87
CA GLY A 191 13.78 7.27 -6.50
C GLY A 191 13.16 8.64 -6.23
N LYS A 192 11.87 8.77 -6.54
CA LYS A 192 11.10 10.03 -6.49
C LYS A 192 9.77 9.81 -5.78
N VAL A 193 9.27 10.88 -5.16
CA VAL A 193 7.82 11.09 -5.00
C VAL A 193 7.39 12.11 -6.05
N VAL A 194 6.33 11.81 -6.79
CA VAL A 194 5.77 12.71 -7.80
C VAL A 194 4.41 13.22 -7.35
N ARG A 195 4.02 14.41 -7.83
CA ARG A 195 2.69 15.00 -7.62
C ARG A 195 2.07 15.34 -8.97
N ILE A 196 0.89 14.79 -9.25
CA ILE A 196 0.15 14.98 -10.49
C ILE A 196 -1.33 15.26 -10.22
N TYR A 197 -2.03 15.84 -11.19
CA TYR A 197 -3.49 15.85 -11.17
C TYR A 197 -4.05 14.43 -11.33
N PRO A 198 -5.32 14.17 -10.93
CA PRO A 198 -5.95 12.87 -11.10
C PRO A 198 -6.01 12.38 -12.57
N ASP A 199 -5.84 13.28 -13.54
CA ASP A 199 -5.79 12.93 -14.97
C ASP A 199 -4.38 12.74 -15.55
N GLY A 200 -3.34 12.91 -14.73
CA GLY A 200 -1.94 12.80 -15.15
C GLY A 200 -1.28 14.11 -15.58
N ARG A 201 -2.03 15.21 -15.66
CA ARG A 201 -1.42 16.53 -15.91
C ARG A 201 -0.51 16.92 -14.75
N VAL A 202 0.49 17.73 -15.05
CA VAL A 202 1.44 18.25 -14.05
C VAL A 202 0.90 19.57 -13.49
N PRO A 203 0.84 19.74 -12.16
CA PRO A 203 0.56 21.04 -11.53
C PRO A 203 1.65 22.05 -11.85
N ASP A 204 1.26 23.25 -12.28
CA ASP A 204 2.19 24.32 -12.69
C ASP A 204 3.06 24.82 -11.51
N ASP A 205 2.62 24.59 -10.29
CA ASP A 205 3.32 24.91 -9.04
C ASP A 205 4.19 23.74 -8.53
N ASN A 206 4.40 22.66 -9.31
CA ASN A 206 5.43 21.68 -8.96
C ASN A 206 6.83 22.32 -8.93
N PRO A 207 7.73 21.86 -8.03
CA PRO A 207 8.99 22.56 -7.72
C PRO A 207 9.97 22.67 -8.90
N PHE A 208 9.85 21.80 -9.90
CA PHE A 208 10.78 21.72 -11.03
C PHE A 208 10.16 22.07 -12.38
N VAL A 209 8.93 22.58 -12.41
CA VAL A 209 8.28 23.02 -13.65
C VAL A 209 9.10 24.14 -14.31
N GLY A 210 9.24 24.08 -15.63
CA GLY A 210 9.97 25.05 -16.42
C GLY A 210 11.49 24.92 -16.39
N GLN A 211 12.06 23.96 -15.64
CA GLN A 211 13.51 23.72 -15.60
C GLN A 211 13.94 22.80 -16.76
N PRO A 212 14.84 23.24 -17.67
CA PRO A 212 15.29 22.42 -18.79
C PRO A 212 15.96 21.12 -18.32
N GLY A 213 15.55 19.99 -18.90
CA GLY A 213 16.13 18.68 -18.61
C GLY A 213 15.68 18.06 -17.28
N VAL A 214 14.72 18.65 -16.57
CA VAL A 214 14.15 18.08 -15.34
C VAL A 214 12.73 17.57 -15.59
N ARG A 215 12.37 16.45 -14.96
CA ARG A 215 11.02 15.89 -14.97
C ARG A 215 10.09 16.74 -14.10
N PRO A 216 9.08 17.43 -14.69
CA PRO A 216 8.24 18.38 -13.95
C PRO A 216 7.26 17.69 -12.99
N GLU A 217 7.07 16.37 -13.10
CA GLU A 217 6.23 15.58 -12.20
C GLU A 217 6.83 15.47 -10.78
N ILE A 218 8.15 15.64 -10.65
CA ILE A 218 8.88 15.42 -9.40
C ILE A 218 8.38 16.39 -8.31
N TRP A 219 8.01 15.84 -7.16
CA TRP A 219 7.74 16.59 -5.94
C TRP A 219 8.93 16.55 -4.99
N SER A 220 9.52 15.38 -4.78
CA SER A 220 10.77 15.20 -4.05
C SER A 220 11.61 14.07 -4.66
N TYR A 221 12.88 13.98 -4.27
CA TYR A 221 13.83 13.03 -4.84
C TYR A 221 14.80 12.50 -3.79
N GLY A 222 15.61 11.50 -4.16
CA GLY A 222 16.57 10.88 -3.25
C GLY A 222 15.94 9.81 -2.36
N GLN A 223 14.88 9.16 -2.82
CA GLN A 223 14.33 7.94 -2.21
C GLN A 223 14.97 6.69 -2.82
N ARG A 224 15.03 5.60 -2.06
CA ARG A 224 15.44 4.27 -2.53
C ARG A 224 14.26 3.45 -3.04
N ASN A 225 13.38 3.01 -2.13
CA ASN A 225 12.24 2.17 -2.50
C ASN A 225 11.06 2.35 -1.53
N PRO A 226 10.28 3.42 -1.71
CA PRO A 226 9.16 3.70 -0.81
C PRO A 226 8.06 2.65 -0.91
N GLN A 227 7.58 2.14 0.23
CA GLN A 227 6.54 1.11 0.29
C GLN A 227 5.22 1.67 0.80
N GLY A 228 5.26 2.44 1.88
CA GLY A 228 4.11 3.15 2.45
C GLY A 228 4.03 4.60 1.98
N LEU A 229 2.81 5.11 1.86
CA LEU A 229 2.49 6.51 1.59
C LEU A 229 1.13 6.79 2.21
N ALA A 230 1.05 7.75 3.11
CA ALA A 230 -0.21 8.14 3.74
C ALA A 230 -0.25 9.65 4.00
N LEU A 231 -1.44 10.23 3.81
CA LEU A 231 -1.72 11.58 4.26
C LEU A 231 -1.83 11.57 5.80
N ASN A 232 -1.01 12.39 6.48
CA ASN A 232 -1.20 12.65 7.89
C ASN A 232 -2.47 13.50 8.06
N PRO A 233 -3.53 12.99 8.72
CA PRO A 233 -4.83 13.64 8.75
C PRO A 233 -4.85 14.93 9.58
N TRP A 234 -3.85 15.13 10.46
CA TRP A 234 -3.77 16.31 11.33
C TRP A 234 -2.98 17.45 10.70
N SER A 235 -1.91 17.15 9.95
CA SER A 235 -1.07 18.17 9.30
C SER A 235 -1.39 18.40 7.83
N GLY A 236 -2.09 17.47 7.18
CA GLY A 236 -2.34 17.52 5.74
C GLY A 236 -1.10 17.21 4.88
N THR A 237 -0.01 16.75 5.51
CA THR A 237 1.25 16.45 4.82
C THR A 237 1.34 14.97 4.48
N ILE A 238 1.87 14.66 3.31
CA ILE A 238 2.18 13.28 2.91
C ILE A 238 3.40 12.77 3.67
N TRP A 239 3.27 11.61 4.28
CA TRP A 239 4.35 10.86 4.88
C TRP A 239 4.58 9.62 4.04
N GLU A 240 5.85 9.25 3.88
CA GLU A 240 6.25 8.03 3.20
C GLU A 240 7.16 7.21 4.10
N ASN A 241 7.22 5.92 3.82
CA ASN A 241 8.22 5.05 4.40
C ASN A 241 8.92 4.27 3.31
N GLU A 242 10.18 3.95 3.53
CA GLU A 242 10.99 3.28 2.53
C GLU A 242 11.95 2.24 3.07
N HIS A 243 12.23 1.25 2.22
CA HIS A 243 13.23 0.23 2.51
C HIS A 243 14.65 0.79 2.34
N GLY A 244 15.46 0.66 3.37
CA GLY A 244 16.91 0.77 3.29
C GLY A 244 17.54 -0.44 2.60
N PRO A 245 18.87 -0.45 2.41
CA PRO A 245 19.60 -1.63 1.99
C PRO A 245 19.66 -2.67 3.12
N ARG A 246 20.84 -2.97 3.69
CA ARG A 246 20.93 -3.75 4.92
C ARG A 246 20.83 -2.81 6.12
N GLY A 247 19.63 -2.67 6.68
CA GLY A 247 19.36 -1.64 7.67
C GLY A 247 19.01 -0.29 7.02
N GLY A 248 18.58 0.66 7.84
CA GLY A 248 18.25 2.01 7.39
C GLY A 248 16.91 2.09 6.67
N ASP A 249 15.91 1.33 7.11
CA ASP A 249 14.52 1.62 6.74
C ASP A 249 14.10 2.96 7.39
N GLU A 250 13.32 3.77 6.69
CA GLU A 250 13.07 5.17 7.08
C GLU A 250 11.58 5.53 7.06
N ILE A 251 11.19 6.50 7.89
CA ILE A 251 9.99 7.32 7.71
C ILE A 251 10.43 8.72 7.33
N ASN A 252 9.76 9.32 6.34
CA ASN A 252 10.03 10.64 5.83
C ASN A 252 8.74 11.48 5.76
N ILE A 253 8.84 12.75 6.17
CA ILE A 253 7.80 13.76 5.95
C ILE A 253 8.08 14.41 4.61
N VAL A 254 7.22 14.22 3.62
CA VAL A 254 7.52 14.56 2.21
C VAL A 254 7.30 16.05 1.93
N GLU A 255 8.39 16.76 1.67
CA GLU A 255 8.44 18.20 1.46
C GLU A 255 8.72 18.56 -0.01
N ARG A 256 8.17 19.70 -0.44
CA ARG A 256 8.31 20.23 -1.79
C ARG A 256 9.78 20.49 -2.16
N GLY A 257 10.23 19.86 -3.23
CA GLY A 257 11.54 20.07 -3.87
C GLY A 257 12.73 19.53 -3.07
N LYS A 258 12.49 18.77 -1.99
CA LYS A 258 13.56 18.30 -1.10
C LYS A 258 14.22 17.01 -1.59
N ASN A 259 15.48 16.85 -1.17
CA ASN A 259 16.33 15.69 -1.42
C ASN A 259 16.41 14.84 -0.15
N TYR A 260 15.96 13.59 -0.20
CA TYR A 260 16.01 12.63 0.91
C TYR A 260 17.32 11.83 0.95
N GLY A 261 18.22 12.11 0.02
CA GLY A 261 19.63 11.82 0.14
C GLY A 261 20.09 10.50 -0.43
N TRP A 262 19.24 9.50 -0.69
CA TRP A 262 19.69 8.25 -1.30
C TRP A 262 20.31 8.49 -2.69
N PRO A 263 21.49 7.90 -3.02
CA PRO A 263 22.34 7.05 -2.17
C PRO A 263 23.49 7.80 -1.47
N LEU A 264 23.53 9.13 -1.55
CA LEU A 264 24.56 9.98 -0.95
C LEU A 264 24.52 9.96 0.58
N ALA A 265 23.32 9.87 1.17
CA ALA A 265 23.09 9.68 2.59
C ALA A 265 22.30 8.38 2.80
N THR A 266 22.71 7.57 3.77
CA THR A 266 21.96 6.38 4.18
C THR A 266 22.35 5.95 5.58
N HIS A 267 21.38 5.44 6.33
CA HIS A 267 21.61 4.80 7.63
C HIS A 267 21.91 3.29 7.50
N GLY A 268 21.77 2.72 6.31
CA GLY A 268 22.07 1.33 6.03
C GLY A 268 23.47 1.10 5.47
N ILE A 269 23.82 -0.18 5.30
CA ILE A 269 25.04 -0.60 4.60
C ILE A 269 24.70 -1.52 3.43
N ASN A 270 25.67 -1.80 2.57
CA ASN A 270 25.51 -2.80 1.53
C ASN A 270 25.32 -4.19 2.16
N TYR A 271 24.58 -5.08 1.49
CA TYR A 271 24.38 -6.46 1.95
C TYR A 271 25.71 -7.23 2.07
N SER A 272 26.75 -6.81 1.34
CA SER A 272 28.15 -7.27 1.47
C SER A 272 28.86 -6.84 2.75
N LEU A 273 28.17 -6.17 3.70
CA LEU A 273 28.72 -5.62 4.95
C LEU A 273 29.70 -4.45 4.77
N THR A 274 29.76 -3.85 3.59
CA THR A 274 30.55 -2.65 3.30
C THR A 274 29.65 -1.42 3.20
N PRO A 275 30.18 -0.19 3.29
CA PRO A 275 29.40 1.00 2.95
C PRO A 275 28.77 0.90 1.55
N ILE A 276 27.66 1.61 1.35
CA ILE A 276 27.13 1.85 0.01
C ILE A 276 28.17 2.69 -0.76
N PRO A 277 28.59 2.31 -1.98
CA PRO A 277 29.73 2.95 -2.65
C PRO A 277 29.58 4.46 -2.85
N GLU A 278 28.34 4.92 -3.08
CA GLU A 278 28.02 6.32 -3.34
C GLU A 278 27.83 7.15 -2.05
N ALA A 279 27.71 6.48 -0.89
CA ALA A 279 27.36 7.14 0.35
C ALA A 279 28.52 7.96 0.92
N LYS A 280 28.22 9.19 1.33
CA LYS A 280 29.11 10.13 2.02
C LYS A 280 28.99 10.01 3.55
N GLY A 281 27.94 9.36 4.04
CA GLY A 281 27.69 9.12 5.47
C GLY A 281 26.20 8.90 5.76
N LYS A 282 25.84 9.02 7.04
CA LYS A 282 24.42 9.07 7.46
C LYS A 282 23.73 10.37 7.05
N THR A 283 24.51 11.40 6.72
CA THR A 283 24.03 12.69 6.21
C THR A 283 24.91 13.13 5.03
N ALA A 284 24.36 13.97 4.16
CA ALA A 284 25.10 14.64 3.11
C ALA A 284 24.62 16.09 2.97
N GLU A 285 25.47 16.95 2.42
CA GLU A 285 25.12 18.35 2.17
C GLU A 285 23.90 18.44 1.25
N GLY A 286 22.92 19.27 1.62
CA GLY A 286 21.70 19.49 0.85
C GLY A 286 20.63 18.39 0.98
N THR A 287 20.83 17.39 1.85
CA THR A 287 19.83 16.33 2.08
C THR A 287 19.03 16.59 3.36
N VAL A 288 17.77 16.16 3.34
CA VAL A 288 16.88 16.09 4.51
C VAL A 288 17.16 14.78 5.24
N ALA A 289 17.26 14.84 6.57
CA ALA A 289 17.41 13.65 7.38
C ALA A 289 16.06 12.93 7.55
N PRO A 290 16.04 11.60 7.63
CA PRO A 290 14.82 10.86 7.89
C PRO A 290 14.21 11.24 9.23
N HIS A 291 12.89 11.21 9.28
CA HIS A 291 12.12 11.49 10.49
C HIS A 291 12.30 10.38 11.53
N HIS A 292 12.32 9.13 11.08
CA HIS A 292 12.60 7.96 11.91
C HIS A 292 13.40 6.93 11.12
N VAL A 293 14.24 6.16 11.81
CA VAL A 293 15.12 5.16 11.18
C VAL A 293 15.16 3.88 12.01
N TRP A 294 15.05 2.74 11.33
CA TRP A 294 15.40 1.44 11.91
C TRP A 294 16.79 1.00 11.44
N GLU A 295 17.75 0.93 12.36
CA GLU A 295 19.11 0.43 12.07
C GLU A 295 19.08 -1.03 11.59
N LYS A 296 18.14 -1.83 12.10
CA LYS A 296 17.82 -3.17 11.58
C LYS A 296 16.46 -3.11 10.89
N SER A 297 16.47 -3.14 9.56
CA SER A 297 15.29 -3.07 8.71
C SER A 297 14.23 -4.12 9.09
N PRO A 298 13.02 -3.71 9.51
CA PRO A 298 11.86 -4.59 9.63
C PRO A 298 11.32 -5.05 8.27
N GLY A 299 11.74 -4.39 7.17
CA GLY A 299 11.13 -4.57 5.86
C GLY A 299 9.77 -3.89 5.83
N ILE A 300 9.73 -2.60 6.19
CA ILE A 300 8.48 -1.84 6.35
C ILE A 300 7.65 -1.76 5.06
N SER A 301 6.33 -1.71 5.20
CA SER A 301 5.39 -1.80 4.09
C SER A 301 4.25 -0.77 4.20
N GLY A 302 3.01 -1.14 3.85
CA GLY A 302 1.88 -0.22 3.93
C GLY A 302 1.72 0.41 5.31
N MET A 303 1.24 1.65 5.33
CA MET A 303 1.09 2.46 6.55
C MET A 303 -0.28 3.13 6.62
N ALA A 304 -0.80 3.28 7.83
CA ALA A 304 -2.04 3.99 8.09
C ALA A 304 -1.94 4.80 9.38
N PHE A 305 -2.19 6.11 9.29
CA PHE A 305 -2.51 6.90 10.46
C PHE A 305 -3.87 6.48 11.01
N TYR A 306 -4.01 6.54 12.32
CA TYR A 306 -5.26 6.22 13.00
C TYR A 306 -5.88 7.48 13.62
N ASP A 307 -7.01 7.90 13.05
CA ASP A 307 -7.79 9.08 13.44
C ASP A 307 -9.25 8.75 13.78
N SER A 308 -9.64 7.48 13.76
CA SER A 308 -11.01 7.07 14.12
C SER A 308 -11.29 7.12 15.62
N ASP A 309 -12.46 7.63 15.98
CA ASP A 309 -12.92 7.67 17.37
C ASP A 309 -13.25 6.29 17.98
N ARG A 310 -13.29 5.23 17.16
CA ARG A 310 -13.63 3.88 17.63
C ARG A 310 -12.67 3.43 18.73
N PHE A 311 -11.36 3.45 18.49
CA PHE A 311 -10.36 3.03 19.45
C PHE A 311 -9.54 4.23 19.90
N LYS A 312 -10.00 4.93 20.95
CA LYS A 312 -9.35 6.15 21.46
C LYS A 312 -7.87 5.96 21.82
N ALA A 313 -7.48 4.77 22.29
CA ALA A 313 -6.09 4.42 22.59
C ALA A 313 -5.17 4.41 21.35
N TRP A 314 -5.74 4.39 20.14
CA TRP A 314 -4.99 4.41 18.88
C TRP A 314 -4.91 5.79 18.23
N GLN A 315 -5.59 6.80 18.76
CA GLN A 315 -5.50 8.17 18.27
C GLN A 315 -4.06 8.66 18.27
N HIS A 316 -3.68 9.41 17.22
CA HIS A 316 -2.31 9.91 17.01
C HIS A 316 -1.24 8.83 16.88
N ASN A 317 -1.63 7.61 16.47
CA ASN A 317 -0.70 6.56 16.11
C ASN A 317 -0.61 6.38 14.59
N VAL A 318 0.49 5.80 14.13
CA VAL A 318 0.59 5.17 12.81
C VAL A 318 0.83 3.69 12.97
N PHE A 319 0.22 2.91 12.08
CA PHE A 319 0.43 1.48 11.97
C PHE A 319 1.18 1.18 10.68
N ILE A 320 2.23 0.37 10.75
CA ILE A 320 3.12 0.08 9.63
C ILE A 320 3.31 -1.43 9.55
N GLY A 321 3.03 -2.03 8.40
CA GLY A 321 3.32 -3.43 8.17
C GLY A 321 4.83 -3.70 8.12
N ALA A 322 5.26 -4.89 8.53
CA ALA A 322 6.65 -5.32 8.38
C ALA A 322 6.73 -6.70 7.71
N LEU A 323 7.43 -6.75 6.58
CA LEU A 323 7.61 -7.91 5.74
C LEU A 323 8.69 -8.85 6.29
N ALA A 324 9.84 -8.32 6.71
CA ALA A 324 10.97 -9.15 7.13
C ALA A 324 10.84 -9.61 8.58
N SER A 325 10.31 -8.76 9.47
CA SER A 325 10.06 -9.13 10.88
C SER A 325 8.69 -9.76 11.13
N GLN A 326 7.80 -9.81 10.13
CA GLN A 326 6.49 -10.49 10.20
C GLN A 326 5.59 -10.00 11.34
N GLU A 327 5.41 -8.69 11.42
CA GLU A 327 4.69 -8.04 12.51
C GLU A 327 4.05 -6.72 12.05
N LEU A 328 3.16 -6.18 12.87
CA LEU A 328 2.55 -4.87 12.70
C LEU A 328 3.20 -3.91 13.70
N ILE A 329 3.82 -2.84 13.22
CA ILE A 329 4.45 -1.82 14.06
C ILE A 329 3.40 -0.76 14.38
N ARG A 330 3.27 -0.37 15.64
CA ARG A 330 2.50 0.80 16.07
C ARG A 330 3.47 1.85 16.59
N LEU A 331 3.55 3.01 15.94
CA LEU A 331 4.24 4.18 16.50
C LEU A 331 3.22 5.15 17.07
N GLN A 332 3.51 5.66 18.26
CA GLN A 332 2.74 6.74 18.87
C GLN A 332 3.48 8.06 18.70
N PHE A 333 2.72 9.10 18.37
CA PHE A 333 3.26 10.44 18.16
C PHE A 333 2.80 11.43 19.24
N GLU A 334 3.70 12.36 19.56
CA GLU A 334 3.38 13.64 20.19
C GLU A 334 3.79 14.77 19.23
N GLY A 335 2.82 15.45 18.64
CA GLY A 335 3.05 16.25 17.44
C GLY A 335 3.55 15.34 16.31
N ASP A 336 4.68 15.69 15.69
CA ASP A 336 5.33 14.82 14.71
C ASP A 336 6.34 13.87 15.35
N LYS A 337 6.67 13.96 16.64
CA LYS A 337 7.75 13.17 17.24
C LYS A 337 7.27 11.76 17.61
N VAL A 338 7.97 10.72 17.16
CA VAL A 338 7.80 9.35 17.68
C VAL A 338 8.18 9.31 19.17
N ILE A 339 7.22 8.98 20.03
CA ILE A 339 7.45 8.85 21.48
C ILE A 339 7.42 7.41 21.97
N HIS A 340 6.84 6.50 21.20
CA HIS A 340 6.76 5.08 21.56
C HIS A 340 6.60 4.19 20.33
N GLU A 341 7.09 2.96 20.44
CA GLU A 341 6.95 1.92 19.43
C GLU A 341 6.53 0.61 20.08
N GLU A 342 5.54 -0.06 19.49
CA GLU A 342 5.07 -1.39 19.88
C GLU A 342 5.07 -2.34 18.67
N ARG A 343 5.42 -3.60 18.91
CA ARG A 343 5.38 -4.68 17.91
C ARG A 343 4.18 -5.60 18.17
N LEU A 344 3.26 -5.64 17.21
CA LEU A 344 1.98 -6.34 17.29
C LEU A 344 1.96 -7.52 16.31
N LEU A 345 1.07 -8.48 16.56
CA LEU A 345 0.74 -9.58 15.63
C LEU A 345 1.89 -10.52 15.25
N GLY A 346 3.05 -10.50 15.92
CA GLY A 346 4.15 -11.43 15.62
C GLY A 346 3.77 -12.92 15.74
N GLY A 347 2.74 -13.23 16.54
CA GLY A 347 2.19 -14.58 16.63
C GLY A 347 1.42 -15.05 15.37
N LEU A 348 1.02 -14.13 14.48
CA LEU A 348 0.38 -14.45 13.20
C LEU A 348 1.36 -15.13 12.25
N LYS A 349 2.67 -14.90 12.43
CA LYS A 349 3.76 -15.51 11.64
C LYS A 349 3.60 -15.33 10.14
N ALA A 350 3.17 -14.14 9.73
CA ALA A 350 2.94 -13.78 8.34
C ALA A 350 3.59 -12.44 8.03
N ARG A 351 4.12 -12.31 6.81
CA ARG A 351 4.69 -11.06 6.29
C ARG A 351 3.55 -10.05 6.10
N ILE A 352 3.62 -8.87 6.70
CA ILE A 352 2.54 -7.88 6.56
C ILE A 352 2.84 -6.92 5.40
N ARG A 353 1.95 -6.86 4.42
CA ARG A 353 2.09 -6.09 3.18
C ARG A 353 1.43 -4.72 3.25
N ASP A 354 0.18 -4.66 3.66
CA ASP A 354 -0.60 -3.43 3.65
C ASP A 354 -1.37 -3.28 4.94
N VAL A 355 -1.56 -2.04 5.35
CA VAL A 355 -2.32 -1.66 6.53
C VAL A 355 -3.16 -0.46 6.16
N ARG A 356 -4.47 -0.54 6.43
CA ARG A 356 -5.42 0.56 6.17
C ARG A 356 -6.34 0.74 7.37
N GLN A 357 -6.68 1.97 7.72
CA GLN A 357 -7.84 2.24 8.57
C GLN A 357 -9.11 2.14 7.71
N GLY A 358 -10.04 1.29 8.10
CA GLY A 358 -11.35 1.20 7.47
C GLY A 358 -12.27 2.35 7.87
N PRO A 359 -13.32 2.63 7.07
CA PRO A 359 -14.31 3.66 7.40
C PRO A 359 -15.11 3.34 8.66
N ASP A 360 -15.09 2.08 9.10
CA ASP A 360 -15.71 1.62 10.33
C ASP A 360 -14.82 1.81 11.56
N GLY A 361 -13.57 2.24 11.41
CA GLY A 361 -12.60 2.47 12.49
C GLY A 361 -11.77 1.26 12.90
N PHE A 362 -11.88 0.12 12.21
CA PHE A 362 -10.96 -1.00 12.38
C PHE A 362 -9.71 -0.83 11.51
N LEU A 363 -8.63 -1.53 11.87
CA LEU A 363 -7.50 -1.70 10.97
C LEU A 363 -7.72 -2.91 10.07
N TYR A 364 -7.25 -2.83 8.84
CA TYR A 364 -7.30 -3.89 7.85
C TYR A 364 -5.89 -4.20 7.41
N VAL A 365 -5.52 -5.48 7.45
CA VAL A 365 -4.15 -5.94 7.26
C VAL A 365 -4.11 -7.01 6.16
N LEU A 366 -3.25 -6.81 5.16
CA LEU A 366 -2.94 -7.81 4.13
C LEU A 366 -1.62 -8.52 4.42
N THR A 367 -1.56 -9.82 4.15
CA THR A 367 -0.32 -10.61 4.26
C THR A 367 0.31 -10.94 2.90
N ASP A 368 1.64 -10.84 2.79
CA ASP A 368 2.44 -11.10 1.56
C ASP A 368 2.84 -12.58 1.47
N GLU A 369 1.86 -13.46 1.22
CA GLU A 369 2.05 -14.92 1.17
C GLU A 369 1.36 -15.53 -0.07
N ASP A 370 1.73 -16.75 -0.45
CA ASP A 370 1.05 -17.54 -1.50
C ASP A 370 -0.43 -17.82 -1.14
N ASP A 371 -0.71 -18.04 0.14
CA ASP A 371 -2.06 -18.13 0.74
C ASP A 371 -2.30 -16.91 1.64
N GLY A 372 -2.21 -15.74 1.02
CA GLY A 372 -2.41 -14.45 1.66
C GLY A 372 -3.85 -14.25 2.14
N ALA A 373 -4.02 -13.34 3.09
CA ALA A 373 -5.30 -13.07 3.72
C ALA A 373 -5.50 -11.58 3.98
N LEU A 374 -6.78 -11.20 4.04
CA LEU A 374 -7.22 -9.90 4.56
C LEU A 374 -7.80 -10.11 5.95
N TYR A 375 -7.21 -9.45 6.93
CA TYR A 375 -7.65 -9.46 8.32
C TYR A 375 -8.26 -8.13 8.72
N ARG A 376 -9.29 -8.16 9.56
CA ARG A 376 -9.76 -7.02 10.35
C ARG A 376 -9.19 -7.11 11.75
N VAL A 377 -8.58 -6.04 12.24
CA VAL A 377 -7.92 -5.94 13.53
C VAL A 377 -8.59 -4.85 14.35
N GLY A 378 -9.01 -5.18 15.57
CA GLY A 378 -9.61 -4.22 16.49
C GLY A 378 -9.15 -4.45 17.92
N LEU A 379 -9.12 -3.38 18.70
CA LEU A 379 -8.85 -3.44 20.13
C LEU A 379 -10.13 -3.86 20.87
N ASN A 380 -10.04 -4.85 21.75
CA ASN A 380 -11.13 -5.16 22.66
C ASN A 380 -11.24 -4.00 23.65
N GLN A 381 -12.43 -3.41 23.71
CA GLN A 381 -12.77 -2.45 24.75
C GLN A 381 -13.32 -3.26 25.90
N ASP A 382 -12.57 -3.33 27.00
CA ASP A 382 -13.05 -3.88 28.27
C ASP A 382 -14.20 -3.04 28.85
#